data_AF-A0A354BNT1-F1
#
_entry.id   AF-A0A354BNT1-F1
#
_cell.length_a   1.000
_cell.length_b   1.000
_cell.length_c   1.000
_cell.angle_alpha   90.00
_cell.angle_beta   90.00
_cell.angle_gamma   90.00
#
_symmetry.space_group_name_H-M   'P 1'
#
loop_
_entity.id
_entity.type
_entity.pdbx_description
1 polymer ?
#
loop_
_entity_poly.entity_id
_entity_poly.type
_entity_poly.pdbx_seq_one_letter_code
_entity_poly.pdbx_strand_id
1 'polypeptide(L)'
;ASAFEFLSASPAGYGFLTAPDPNATITVQGSNLAVPSGQSISLVGGKVIIEGGAQLSSPSGTITLGSAASPGEFDVATLGSLPNVDGASFATSGSVSLAAGSGINVSGPRTVFIQGGQLVLSVNNATLSTSEAPASPDTIVLGPGSSILTA
;
A
#
# COMPACT_ATOMS: atom_id res chain seq x y z
N ALA A 1 -17.57 18.42 -7.53
CA ALA A 1 -17.90 17.13 -6.89
C ALA A 1 -16.88 16.12 -7.39
N SER A 2 -15.96 15.68 -6.55
CA SER A 2 -15.01 14.63 -6.93
C SER A 2 -15.75 13.31 -6.87
N ALA A 3 -15.95 12.67 -8.02
CA ALA A 3 -16.53 11.34 -8.09
C ALA A 3 -15.50 10.34 -7.55
N PHE A 4 -15.80 9.73 -6.41
CA PHE A 4 -15.13 8.51 -5.97
C PHE A 4 -15.86 7.35 -6.62
N GLU A 5 -15.34 6.84 -7.73
CA GLU A 5 -15.86 5.65 -8.38
C GLU A 5 -15.12 4.43 -7.82
N PHE A 6 -15.85 3.55 -7.13
CA PHE A 6 -15.35 2.22 -6.78
C PHE A 6 -15.42 1.36 -8.06
N LEU A 7 -14.32 1.23 -8.80
CA LEU A 7 -14.22 0.16 -9.78
C LEU A 7 -14.06 -1.17 -9.04
N SER A 8 -15.14 -1.95 -8.97
CA SER A 8 -15.07 -3.39 -8.69
C SER A 8 -15.13 -4.19 -10.00
N ALA A 9 -14.17 -3.94 -10.89
CA ALA A 9 -13.74 -4.95 -11.84
C ALA A 9 -12.52 -5.64 -11.22
N SER A 10 -12.30 -6.93 -11.51
CA SER A 10 -10.99 -7.54 -11.25
C SER A 10 -10.13 -7.25 -12.47
N PRO A 11 -9.32 -6.17 -12.50
CA PRO A 11 -8.47 -5.90 -13.64
C PRO A 11 -7.37 -6.99 -13.65
N ALA A 12 -6.84 -7.33 -14.82
CA ALA A 12 -5.61 -8.13 -14.87
C ALA A 12 -4.37 -7.31 -14.42
N GLY A 13 -4.50 -5.98 -14.40
CA GLY A 13 -3.45 -5.00 -14.11
C GLY A 13 -4.01 -3.59 -13.85
N TYR A 14 -3.25 -2.76 -13.14
CA TYR A 14 -3.52 -1.32 -13.01
C TYR A 14 -2.54 -0.54 -13.87
N GLY A 15 -3.00 -0.05 -15.03
CA GLY A 15 -2.19 0.64 -16.02
C GLY A 15 -2.28 2.16 -15.94
N PHE A 16 -1.13 2.82 -16.09
CA PHE A 16 -0.97 4.26 -16.22
C PHE A 16 -0.39 4.57 -17.60
N LEU A 17 -1.17 5.23 -18.45
CA LEU A 17 -0.76 5.62 -19.81
C LEU A 17 0.16 6.85 -19.81
N THR A 18 -0.06 7.74 -18.85
CA THR A 18 0.74 8.95 -18.65
C THR A 18 1.27 8.98 -17.22
N ALA A 19 2.25 9.84 -16.96
CA ALA A 19 2.64 10.14 -15.59
C ALA A 19 1.40 10.62 -14.80
N PRO A 20 1.12 10.05 -13.61
CA PRO A 20 0.04 10.54 -12.76
C PRO A 20 0.29 11.99 -12.35
N ASP A 21 -0.78 12.77 -12.17
CA ASP A 21 -0.67 14.12 -11.61
C ASP A 21 0.00 14.04 -10.22
N PRO A 22 1.13 14.74 -10.00
CA PRO A 22 1.86 14.69 -8.73
C PRO A 22 1.04 15.23 -7.55
N ASN A 23 -0.04 15.97 -7.79
CA ASN A 23 -0.95 16.48 -6.77
C ASN A 23 -2.13 15.56 -6.51
N ALA A 24 -2.43 14.62 -7.41
CA ALA A 24 -3.50 13.65 -7.22
C ALA A 24 -3.11 12.65 -6.13
N THR A 25 -3.86 12.68 -5.03
CA THR A 25 -3.57 11.89 -3.82
C THR A 25 -4.78 11.05 -3.43
N ILE A 26 -4.54 9.77 -3.16
CA ILE A 26 -5.49 8.91 -2.45
C ILE A 26 -5.22 9.08 -0.96
N THR A 27 -6.16 9.67 -0.23
CA THR A 27 -6.05 9.85 1.22
C THR A 27 -7.11 9.03 1.95
N VAL A 28 -6.70 8.18 2.88
CA VAL A 28 -7.59 7.58 3.89
C VAL A 28 -7.34 8.30 5.21
N GLN A 29 -8.33 9.06 5.67
CA GLN A 29 -8.19 9.96 6.82
C GLN A 29 -9.15 9.58 7.95
N GLY A 30 -8.61 9.30 9.14
CA GLY A 30 -9.36 9.08 10.39
C GLY A 30 -10.42 7.98 10.36
N SER A 31 -10.40 7.13 9.33
CA SER A 31 -11.45 6.15 9.05
C SER A 31 -10.94 4.73 9.33
N ASN A 32 -11.85 3.83 9.72
CA ASN A 32 -11.58 2.40 9.73
C ASN A 32 -12.12 1.77 8.43
N LEU A 33 -11.25 1.62 7.43
CA LEU A 33 -11.58 0.94 6.18
C LEU A 33 -11.33 -0.56 6.36
N ALA A 34 -12.40 -1.31 6.55
CA ALA A 34 -12.35 -2.74 6.82
C ALA A 34 -13.13 -3.56 5.78
N VAL A 35 -12.60 -4.70 5.39
CA VAL A 35 -13.28 -5.70 4.56
C VAL A 35 -13.46 -7.01 5.34
N PRO A 36 -14.49 -7.82 5.01
CA PRO A 36 -14.66 -9.13 5.62
C PRO A 36 -13.47 -10.07 5.41
N SER A 37 -13.39 -11.12 6.22
CA SER A 37 -12.30 -12.08 6.17
C SER A 37 -12.14 -12.70 4.78
N GLY A 38 -10.91 -12.77 4.28
CA GLY A 38 -10.58 -13.33 2.96
C GLY A 38 -10.62 -12.33 1.81
N GLN A 39 -11.18 -11.13 2.01
CA GLN A 39 -11.26 -10.08 0.98
C GLN A 39 -9.98 -9.25 0.91
N SER A 40 -9.91 -8.26 0.03
CA SER A 40 -8.71 -7.44 -0.15
C SER A 40 -9.04 -5.95 -0.25
N ILE A 41 -8.08 -5.12 0.15
CA ILE A 41 -8.09 -3.67 -0.08
C ILE A 41 -6.92 -3.35 -1.02
N SER A 42 -7.19 -2.61 -2.10
CA SER A 42 -6.14 -2.16 -3.03
C SER A 42 -6.27 -0.66 -3.25
N LEU A 43 -5.22 0.09 -2.91
CA LEU A 43 -5.11 1.53 -3.13
C LEU A 43 -3.93 1.76 -4.08
N VAL A 44 -4.25 2.12 -5.33
CA VAL A 44 -3.26 2.25 -6.41
C VAL A 44 -3.44 3.60 -7.10
N GLY A 45 -2.39 4.43 -7.14
CA GLY A 45 -2.49 5.77 -7.72
C GLY A 45 -1.15 6.51 -7.80
N GLY A 46 -1.21 7.84 -7.93
CA GLY A 46 -0.04 8.71 -7.92
C GLY A 46 0.63 8.74 -6.55
N LYS A 47 -0.02 9.38 -5.57
CA LYS A 47 0.38 9.42 -4.16
C LYS A 47 -0.65 8.72 -3.28
N VAL A 48 -0.22 7.96 -2.27
CA VAL A 48 -1.12 7.31 -1.30
C VAL A 48 -0.74 7.74 0.12
N ILE A 49 -1.72 8.24 0.89
CA ILE A 49 -1.55 8.69 2.28
C ILE A 49 -2.60 8.03 3.16
N ILE A 50 -2.16 7.39 4.24
CA ILE A 50 -3.03 6.89 5.30
C ILE A 50 -2.71 7.71 6.56
N GLU A 51 -3.69 8.49 7.04
CA GLU A 51 -3.45 9.50 8.08
C GLU A 51 -4.64 9.73 9.03
N GLY A 52 -4.43 10.60 10.02
CA GLY A 52 -5.48 10.99 10.97
C GLY A 52 -5.92 9.86 11.90
N GLY A 53 -5.11 8.82 12.11
CA GLY A 53 -5.48 7.64 12.86
C GLY A 53 -6.29 6.61 12.06
N ALA A 54 -6.17 6.63 10.73
CA ALA A 54 -6.90 5.71 9.87
C ALA A 54 -6.39 4.27 10.02
N GLN A 55 -7.33 3.32 10.02
CA GLN A 55 -7.07 1.89 10.12
C GLN A 55 -7.51 1.19 8.83
N LEU A 56 -6.61 0.42 8.22
CA LEU A 56 -6.94 -0.50 7.14
C LEU A 56 -6.99 -1.92 7.69
N SER A 57 -8.09 -2.65 7.47
CA SER A 57 -8.27 -4.00 8.00
C SER A 57 -8.76 -4.98 6.94
N SER A 58 -8.00 -6.05 6.76
CA SER A 58 -8.32 -7.13 5.81
C SER A 58 -7.95 -8.49 6.41
N PRO A 59 -8.74 -9.01 7.38
CA PRO A 59 -8.43 -10.26 8.06
C PRO A 59 -8.34 -11.42 7.07
N SER A 60 -7.30 -12.25 7.16
CA SER A 60 -7.00 -13.33 6.21
C SER A 60 -7.10 -12.90 4.74
N GLY A 61 -6.89 -11.61 4.50
CA GLY A 61 -7.02 -10.92 3.23
C GLY A 61 -5.69 -10.32 2.78
N THR A 62 -5.71 -9.53 1.72
CA THR A 62 -4.52 -8.80 1.25
C THR A 62 -4.77 -7.30 1.31
N ILE A 63 -3.73 -6.53 1.63
CA ILE A 63 -3.72 -5.07 1.46
C ILE A 63 -2.60 -4.71 0.50
N THR A 64 -2.95 -3.99 -0.56
CA THR A 64 -2.06 -3.61 -1.65
C THR A 64 -2.00 -2.09 -1.76
N LEU A 65 -0.83 -1.50 -1.56
CA LEU A 65 -0.59 -0.06 -1.66
C LEU A 65 0.43 0.20 -2.78
N GLY A 66 -0.06 0.65 -3.94
CA GLY A 66 0.74 0.91 -5.13
C GLY A 66 0.80 2.39 -5.45
N SER A 67 1.99 2.89 -5.78
CA SER A 67 2.21 4.30 -6.07
C SER A 67 3.15 4.49 -7.27
N ALA A 68 2.65 5.16 -8.30
CA ALA A 68 3.36 5.42 -9.56
C ALA A 68 3.62 6.93 -9.76
N ALA A 69 4.73 7.27 -10.38
CA ALA A 69 5.03 8.66 -10.79
C ALA A 69 5.41 8.76 -12.28
N SER A 70 5.22 7.68 -13.03
CA SER A 70 5.49 7.55 -14.46
C SER A 70 4.51 6.55 -15.10
N PRO A 71 4.43 6.48 -16.44
CA PRO A 71 3.66 5.45 -17.13
C PRO A 71 4.17 4.03 -16.81
N GLY A 72 3.27 3.06 -16.76
CA GLY A 72 3.58 1.66 -16.47
C GLY A 72 2.36 0.90 -15.99
N GLU A 73 2.52 -0.38 -15.67
CA GLU A 73 1.43 -1.22 -15.18
C GLU A 73 1.87 -2.01 -13.94
N PHE A 74 0.98 -2.15 -12.96
CA PHE A 74 1.21 -3.05 -11.83
C PHE A 74 0.62 -4.42 -12.09
N ASP A 75 1.39 -5.47 -11.84
CA ASP A 75 0.88 -6.84 -11.66
C ASP A 75 -0.01 -6.89 -10.40
N VAL A 76 -1.25 -7.33 -10.55
CA VAL A 76 -2.26 -7.31 -9.47
C VAL A 76 -1.91 -8.25 -8.32
N ALA A 77 -1.18 -9.33 -8.57
CA ALA A 77 -0.84 -10.32 -7.56
C ALA A 77 0.39 -9.91 -6.73
N THR A 78 1.34 -9.21 -7.34
CA THR A 78 2.68 -9.00 -6.77
C THR A 78 3.07 -7.54 -6.58
N LEU A 79 2.32 -6.59 -7.16
CA LEU A 79 2.83 -5.23 -7.44
C LEU A 79 4.17 -5.28 -8.18
N GLY A 80 4.35 -6.22 -9.11
CA GLY A 80 5.45 -6.18 -10.05
C GLY A 80 5.26 -5.03 -11.03
N SER A 81 6.34 -4.34 -11.42
CA SER A 81 6.29 -3.40 -12.55
C SER A 81 6.22 -4.19 -13.85
N LEU A 82 5.22 -3.89 -14.68
CA LEU A 82 5.01 -4.42 -16.02
C LEU A 82 4.99 -3.27 -17.04
N PRO A 83 5.34 -3.54 -18.31
CA PRO A 83 5.06 -2.61 -19.40
C PRO A 83 3.55 -2.42 -19.54
N ASN A 84 3.10 -1.17 -19.70
CA ASN A 84 1.72 -0.86 -20.07
C ASN A 84 1.46 -1.17 -21.56
N VAL A 85 0.25 -0.86 -22.04
CA VAL A 85 -0.17 -1.08 -23.44
C VAL A 85 0.68 -0.34 -24.49
N ASP A 86 1.37 0.74 -24.10
CA ASP A 86 2.29 1.51 -24.95
C ASP A 86 3.75 1.02 -24.82
N GLY A 87 3.97 -0.06 -24.06
CA GLY A 87 5.29 -0.63 -23.78
C GLY A 87 6.13 0.13 -22.75
N ALA A 88 5.58 1.15 -22.10
CA ALA A 88 6.28 1.91 -21.05
C ALA A 88 6.23 1.16 -19.72
N SER A 89 7.37 1.09 -19.01
CA SER A 89 7.47 0.56 -17.65
C SER A 89 7.79 1.69 -16.68
N PHE A 90 7.42 1.53 -15.40
CA PHE A 90 7.67 2.57 -14.40
C PHE A 90 9.16 2.91 -14.30
N ALA A 91 9.50 4.15 -14.61
CA ALA A 91 10.84 4.72 -14.41
C ALA A 91 10.95 5.38 -13.03
N THR A 92 9.83 5.89 -12.52
CA THR A 92 9.70 6.49 -11.20
C THR A 92 8.41 6.03 -10.54
N SER A 93 8.50 5.80 -9.24
CA SER A 93 7.38 5.45 -8.38
C SER A 93 7.04 6.62 -7.48
N GLY A 94 5.77 6.73 -7.07
CA GLY A 94 5.33 7.77 -6.15
C GLY A 94 5.66 7.42 -4.68
N SER A 95 4.96 8.06 -3.76
CA SER A 95 5.10 7.80 -2.32
C SER A 95 3.87 7.13 -1.72
N VAL A 96 4.13 6.20 -0.81
CA VAL A 96 3.16 5.65 0.14
C VAL A 96 3.57 6.12 1.53
N SER A 97 2.66 6.78 2.24
CA SER A 97 2.90 7.29 3.60
C SER A 97 1.87 6.75 4.58
N LEU A 98 2.34 6.32 5.75
CA LEU A 98 1.53 5.98 6.91
C LEU A 98 1.86 6.96 8.03
N ALA A 99 0.92 7.84 8.37
CA ALA A 99 1.11 8.86 9.39
C ALA A 99 0.87 8.30 10.81
N ALA A 100 1.30 9.07 11.82
CA ALA A 100 1.17 8.70 13.22
C ALA A 100 -0.27 8.28 13.60
N GLY A 101 -0.37 7.25 14.43
CA GLY A 101 -1.64 6.68 14.90
C GLY A 101 -2.41 5.87 13.86
N SER A 102 -1.94 5.81 12.61
CA SER A 102 -2.57 5.02 11.54
C SER A 102 -1.98 3.61 11.48
N GLY A 103 -2.76 2.65 11.01
CA GLY A 103 -2.39 1.23 11.09
C GLY A 103 -2.92 0.39 9.93
N ILE A 104 -2.17 -0.66 9.61
CA ILE A 104 -2.54 -1.68 8.62
C ILE A 104 -2.60 -3.01 9.35
N ASN A 105 -3.73 -3.71 9.25
CA ASN A 105 -3.95 -5.00 9.89
C ASN A 105 -4.39 -6.05 8.86
N VAL A 106 -3.50 -7.00 8.60
CA VAL A 106 -3.77 -8.27 7.92
C VAL A 106 -3.52 -9.39 8.91
N SER A 107 -4.49 -9.64 9.78
CA SER A 107 -4.41 -10.76 10.72
C SER A 107 -4.55 -12.09 9.97
N GLY A 108 -3.75 -13.10 10.30
CA GLY A 108 -3.74 -14.40 9.60
C GLY A 108 -2.60 -14.55 8.57
N PRO A 109 -2.59 -15.62 7.75
CA PRO A 109 -1.41 -16.05 6.98
C PRO A 109 -1.19 -15.28 5.65
N ARG A 110 -1.30 -13.95 5.63
CA ARG A 110 -1.20 -13.14 4.40
C ARG A 110 -0.36 -11.88 4.54
N THR A 111 -0.09 -11.26 3.40
CA THR A 111 0.97 -10.26 3.19
C THR A 111 0.39 -8.88 2.90
N VAL A 112 1.08 -7.83 3.34
CA VAL A 112 0.90 -6.45 2.83
C VAL A 112 1.90 -6.23 1.70
N PHE A 113 1.42 -5.81 0.53
CA PHE A 113 2.29 -5.36 -0.57
C PHE A 113 2.34 -3.84 -0.58
N ILE A 114 3.53 -3.28 -0.47
CA ILE A 114 3.76 -1.84 -0.60
C ILE A 114 4.80 -1.62 -1.69
N GLN A 115 4.40 -0.89 -2.74
CA GLN A 115 5.32 -0.46 -3.78
C GLN A 115 5.16 1.04 -3.99
N GLY A 116 6.15 1.77 -3.49
CA GLY A 116 6.39 3.18 -3.77
C GLY A 116 7.90 3.35 -3.91
N GLY A 117 8.35 4.38 -4.63
CA GLY A 117 9.78 4.61 -4.87
C GLY A 117 10.52 4.88 -3.57
N GLN A 118 9.77 5.34 -2.56
CA GLN A 118 10.22 5.52 -1.21
C GLN A 118 9.14 4.98 -0.25
N LEU A 119 9.52 4.05 0.62
CA LEU A 119 8.76 3.73 1.83
C LEU A 119 9.26 4.63 2.96
N VAL A 120 8.48 5.63 3.35
CA VAL A 120 8.79 6.48 4.50
C VAL A 120 8.00 5.97 5.70
N LEU A 121 8.66 5.22 6.57
CA LEU A 121 8.09 4.76 7.84
C LEU A 121 8.55 5.69 8.97
N SER A 122 7.66 6.56 9.44
CA SER A 122 7.93 7.44 10.59
C SER A 122 7.39 6.79 11.86
N VAL A 123 8.32 6.34 12.71
CA VAL A 123 8.00 5.65 13.96
C VAL A 123 8.32 6.60 15.11
N ASN A 124 7.31 6.95 15.92
CA ASN A 124 7.49 7.77 17.13
C ASN A 124 7.03 6.95 18.33
N ASN A 125 7.89 6.79 19.34
CA ASN A 125 7.64 5.95 20.53
C ASN A 125 7.32 4.48 20.23
N ALA A 126 7.83 3.94 19.12
CA ALA A 126 7.60 2.56 18.72
C ALA A 126 8.91 1.83 18.37
N THR A 127 8.91 0.51 18.48
CA THR A 127 10.08 -0.35 18.19
C THR A 127 9.87 -1.11 16.88
N LEU A 128 10.86 -1.09 15.97
CA LEU A 128 10.90 -2.01 14.83
C LEU A 128 11.65 -3.27 15.28
N SER A 129 10.97 -4.42 15.32
CA SER A 129 11.53 -5.65 15.88
C SER A 129 11.35 -6.84 14.93
N THR A 130 12.41 -7.63 14.77
CA THR A 130 12.38 -8.94 14.11
C THR A 130 12.25 -10.09 15.12
N SER A 131 11.95 -9.78 16.38
CA SER A 131 11.81 -10.75 17.45
C SER A 131 10.52 -11.56 17.29
N GLU A 132 10.60 -12.88 17.53
CA GLU A 132 9.43 -13.76 17.60
C GLU A 132 8.64 -13.61 18.92
N ALA A 133 9.12 -12.77 19.86
CA ALA A 133 8.41 -12.49 21.10
C ALA A 133 7.14 -11.67 20.84
N PRO A 134 6.07 -11.86 21.64
CA PRO A 134 4.86 -11.04 21.52
C PRO A 134 5.23 -9.56 21.66
N ALA A 135 4.87 -8.79 20.64
CA ALA A 135 5.16 -7.37 20.57
C ALA A 135 4.48 -6.61 21.72
N SER A 136 5.22 -5.69 22.34
CA SER A 136 4.60 -4.64 23.14
C SER A 136 3.67 -3.80 22.27
N PRO A 137 2.65 -3.14 22.86
CA PRO A 137 1.99 -2.01 22.21
C PRO A 137 3.07 -1.08 21.64
N ASP A 138 2.84 -0.54 20.44
CA ASP A 138 3.80 0.30 19.71
C ASP A 138 5.00 -0.47 19.12
N THR A 139 4.81 -1.72 18.67
CA THR A 139 5.86 -2.48 17.96
C THR A 139 5.42 -2.84 16.55
N ILE A 140 6.27 -2.55 15.56
CA ILE A 140 6.14 -3.08 14.20
C ILE A 140 6.92 -4.40 14.17
N VAL A 141 6.21 -5.51 14.01
CA VAL A 141 6.80 -6.87 13.99
C VAL A 141 7.06 -7.29 12.55
N LEU A 142 8.32 -7.62 12.26
CA LEU A 142 8.73 -8.27 11.03
C LEU A 142 8.95 -9.76 11.32
N GLY A 143 8.02 -10.60 10.88
CA GLY A 143 8.11 -12.05 11.09
C GLY A 143 9.20 -12.72 10.23
N PRO A 144 9.52 -13.99 10.49
CA PRO A 144 10.47 -14.76 9.68
C PRO A 144 10.17 -14.65 8.18
N GLY A 145 11.19 -14.32 7.37
CA GLY A 145 11.07 -14.10 5.93
C GLY A 145 10.75 -12.66 5.51
N SER A 146 10.52 -11.74 6.46
CA SER A 146 10.40 -10.32 6.17
C SER A 146 11.77 -9.72 5.82
N SER A 147 11.83 -8.87 4.80
CA SER A 147 13.04 -8.14 4.42
C SER A 147 12.71 -6.69 4.06
N ILE A 148 13.47 -5.74 4.58
CA ILE A 148 13.53 -4.38 4.05
C ILE A 148 14.80 -4.33 3.19
N LEU A 149 14.62 -4.42 1.87
CA LEU A 149 15.72 -4.38 0.91
C LEU A 149 15.82 -2.95 0.37
N THR A 150 16.99 -2.35 0.51
CA THR A 150 17.34 -1.08 -0.14
C THR A 150 18.35 -1.38 -1.23
N ALA A 151 18.21 -0.78 -2.42
CA ALA A 151 19.21 -0.85 -3.48
C ALA A 151 20.39 0.09 -3.19
#